data_AF-A0AAU4G9R5-F1
#
_entry.id   AF-A0AAU4G9R5-F1
#
_cell.length_a   1.000
_cell.length_b   1.000
_cell.length_c   1.000
_cell.angle_alpha   90.00
_cell.angle_beta   90.00
_cell.angle_gamma   90.00
#
_symmetry.space_group_name_H-M   'P 1'
#
loop_
_entity.id
_entity.type
_entity.pdbx_description
1 polymer ?
#
loop_
_entity_poly.entity_id
_entity_poly.type
_entity_poly.pdbx_seq_one_letter_code
_entity_poly.pdbx_strand_id
1 'polypeptide(L)'
;MEEETLRALAFGGHPQPPEPVTAPRSAAPWDRLLAAIVLGAQGRYAAASTALSDLRQSRDPLLASLAATTLASHRRQLGGHTAARSLDGEALALVLGGPAPWLDLSPLSPLSPRDGRPSDHRSANRAAANRAAANPGAAATPAVADRDAAAAPPAPAFAPSDPDGLDYPGARADALLGLAADNLALGRIAAARRLAARAVAEDGRWRATVRAGWVGAEIELAAGRPAEAVAPARRAAEAARERGARRHVVKSDIVLGVTLSAAGDAGDREAALALVESALAEAEKCELYSLIWVATRVAADLGAQHAEKYRFRSREVLHAVLRRVDPCVMRIAQDSPWVPTGAG
;
A
#
# COMPACT_ATOMS: atom_id res chain seq x y z
N MET A 1 -7.65 12.20 -19.12
CA MET A 1 -6.41 12.48 -18.35
C MET A 1 -5.52 11.27 -18.54
N GLU A 2 -4.24 11.49 -18.79
CA GLU A 2 -3.29 10.38 -19.02
C GLU A 2 -2.95 9.68 -17.69
N GLU A 3 -2.65 8.38 -17.75
CA GLU A 3 -2.34 7.53 -16.59
C GLU A 3 -1.23 8.14 -15.71
N GLU A 4 -0.17 8.66 -16.34
CA GLU A 4 0.96 9.28 -15.64
C GLU A 4 0.52 10.48 -14.78
N THR A 5 -0.38 11.31 -15.29
CA THR A 5 -0.92 12.45 -14.54
C THR A 5 -1.75 11.96 -13.35
N LEU A 6 -2.62 10.96 -13.56
CA LEU A 6 -3.43 10.38 -12.49
C LEU A 6 -2.57 9.73 -11.40
N ARG A 7 -1.50 9.03 -11.80
CA ARG A 7 -0.52 8.44 -10.89
C ARG A 7 0.23 9.51 -10.11
N ALA A 8 0.65 10.59 -10.76
CA ALA A 8 1.32 11.72 -10.12
C ALA A 8 0.40 12.45 -9.12
N LEU A 9 -0.90 12.52 -9.38
CA LEU A 9 -1.91 13.03 -8.44
C LEU A 9 -2.18 12.07 -7.27
N ALA A 10 -2.13 10.76 -7.50
CA ALA A 10 -2.41 9.74 -6.48
C ALA A 10 -1.22 9.53 -5.52
N PHE A 11 0.00 9.50 -6.06
CA PHE A 11 1.21 9.06 -5.36
C PHE A 11 2.39 10.02 -5.45
N GLY A 12 2.31 11.06 -6.28
CA GLY A 12 3.38 12.02 -6.50
C GLY A 12 3.24 13.31 -5.70
N GLY A 13 3.96 14.33 -6.16
CA GLY A 13 4.06 15.63 -5.53
C GLY A 13 3.08 16.69 -6.05
N HIS A 14 2.19 16.35 -6.99
CA HIS A 14 1.29 17.31 -7.62
C HIS A 14 0.14 17.70 -6.68
N PRO A 15 -0.23 18.99 -6.60
CA PRO A 15 -1.46 19.40 -5.91
C PRO A 15 -2.68 18.78 -6.61
N GLN A 16 -3.75 18.52 -5.85
CA GLN A 16 -4.99 18.07 -6.46
C GLN A 16 -5.59 19.20 -7.31
N PRO A 17 -6.24 18.90 -8.43
CA PRO A 17 -7.03 19.90 -9.14
C PRO A 17 -8.26 20.31 -8.30
N PRO A 18 -8.74 21.56 -8.44
CA PRO A 18 -9.97 22.03 -7.77
C PRO A 18 -11.22 21.34 -8.31
N GLU A 19 -11.21 21.07 -9.61
CA GLU A 19 -12.26 20.27 -10.22
C GLU A 19 -12.06 18.78 -9.92
N PRO A 20 -13.16 18.03 -9.73
CA PRO A 20 -13.07 16.59 -9.62
C PRO A 20 -12.41 15.99 -10.84
N VAL A 21 -11.43 15.10 -10.63
CA VAL A 21 -10.93 14.29 -11.73
C VAL A 21 -12.04 13.40 -12.27
N THR A 22 -12.04 13.21 -13.59
CA THR A 22 -13.03 12.38 -14.27
C THR A 22 -12.35 11.24 -15.01
N ALA A 23 -12.87 10.03 -14.82
CA ALA A 23 -12.54 8.87 -15.62
C ALA A 23 -13.87 8.24 -16.08
N PRO A 24 -14.27 8.41 -17.35
CA PRO A 24 -15.52 7.83 -17.84
C PRO A 24 -15.48 6.31 -17.73
N ARG A 25 -16.65 5.66 -17.75
CA ARG A 25 -16.72 4.18 -17.73
C ARG A 25 -15.97 3.50 -18.87
N SER A 26 -15.82 4.19 -20.00
CA SER A 26 -15.05 3.76 -21.16
C SER A 26 -13.53 3.90 -21.02
N ALA A 27 -13.04 4.60 -19.99
CA ALA A 27 -11.61 4.72 -19.72
C ALA A 27 -11.00 3.38 -19.29
N ALA A 28 -9.68 3.26 -19.39
CA ALA A 28 -8.97 2.07 -18.96
C ALA A 28 -9.27 1.77 -17.47
N PRO A 29 -9.39 0.49 -17.07
CA PRO A 29 -9.72 0.16 -15.68
C PRO A 29 -8.71 0.70 -14.65
N TRP A 30 -7.43 0.78 -15.01
CA TRP A 30 -6.36 1.36 -14.19
C TRP A 30 -6.50 2.88 -14.02
N ASP A 31 -6.85 3.62 -15.08
CA ASP A 31 -7.14 5.05 -15.00
C ASP A 31 -8.31 5.31 -14.04
N ARG A 32 -9.35 4.46 -14.11
CA ARG A 32 -10.51 4.55 -13.22
C ARG A 32 -10.15 4.28 -11.77
N LEU A 33 -9.24 3.34 -11.50
CA LEU A 33 -8.71 3.08 -10.15
C LEU A 33 -7.96 4.31 -9.63
N LEU A 34 -7.01 4.84 -10.40
CA LEU A 34 -6.21 6.01 -10.01
C LEU A 34 -7.10 7.23 -9.79
N ALA A 35 -8.05 7.50 -10.68
CA ALA A 35 -9.03 8.57 -10.52
C ALA A 35 -9.87 8.39 -9.24
N ALA A 36 -10.26 7.17 -8.89
CA ALA A 36 -10.99 6.91 -7.65
C ALA A 36 -10.13 7.17 -6.39
N ILE A 37 -8.82 6.88 -6.43
CA ILE A 37 -7.89 7.20 -5.33
C ILE A 37 -7.78 8.71 -5.13
N VAL A 38 -7.67 9.47 -6.23
CA VAL A 38 -7.62 10.94 -6.26
C VAL A 38 -8.94 11.54 -5.74
N LEU A 39 -10.09 11.04 -6.21
CA LEU A 39 -11.41 11.45 -5.71
C LEU A 39 -11.55 11.20 -4.20
N GLY A 40 -11.03 10.07 -3.69
CA GLY A 40 -10.97 9.79 -2.27
C GLY A 40 -10.15 10.83 -1.50
N ALA A 41 -9.00 11.25 -2.04
CA ALA A 41 -8.18 12.31 -1.43
C ALA A 41 -8.94 13.65 -1.35
N GLN A 42 -9.68 14.00 -2.40
CA GLN A 42 -10.56 15.18 -2.48
C GLN A 42 -11.84 15.06 -1.61
N GLY A 43 -12.04 13.94 -0.89
CA GLY A 43 -13.24 13.71 -0.08
C GLY A 43 -14.52 13.48 -0.90
N ARG A 44 -14.40 13.12 -2.19
CA ARG A 44 -15.51 12.85 -3.11
C ARG A 44 -15.85 11.35 -3.13
N TYR A 45 -16.19 10.83 -1.95
CA TYR A 45 -16.30 9.39 -1.72
C TYR A 45 -17.43 8.71 -2.50
N ALA A 46 -18.54 9.38 -2.78
CA ALA A 46 -19.62 8.82 -3.59
C ALA A 46 -19.16 8.54 -5.03
N ALA A 47 -18.50 9.51 -5.66
CA ALA A 47 -17.95 9.36 -7.01
C ALA A 47 -16.89 8.26 -7.06
N ALA A 48 -15.97 8.24 -6.08
CA ALA A 48 -14.97 7.19 -5.96
C ALA A 48 -15.61 5.81 -5.76
N SER A 49 -16.62 5.70 -4.87
CA SER A 49 -17.31 4.45 -4.56
C SER A 49 -18.02 3.87 -5.78
N THR A 50 -18.64 4.70 -6.63
CA THR A 50 -19.25 4.26 -7.89
C THR A 50 -18.21 3.60 -8.80
N ALA A 51 -17.07 4.26 -9.02
CA ALA A 51 -16.01 3.70 -9.85
C ALA A 51 -15.44 2.40 -9.26
N LEU A 52 -15.16 2.38 -7.96
CA LEU A 52 -14.57 1.22 -7.26
C LEU A 52 -15.53 0.03 -7.20
N SER A 53 -16.84 0.25 -7.03
CA SER A 53 -17.83 -0.83 -6.98
C SER A 53 -17.95 -1.55 -8.33
N ASP A 54 -17.83 -0.80 -9.43
CA ASP A 54 -17.75 -1.38 -10.77
C ASP A 54 -16.43 -2.15 -10.95
N LEU A 55 -15.29 -1.61 -10.51
CA LEU A 55 -13.96 -2.24 -10.65
C LEU A 55 -13.78 -3.49 -9.77
N ARG A 56 -14.44 -3.57 -8.61
CA ARG A 56 -14.45 -4.77 -7.76
C ARG A 56 -15.04 -5.99 -8.45
N GLN A 57 -15.85 -5.79 -9.50
CA GLN A 57 -16.43 -6.87 -10.31
C GLN A 57 -15.53 -7.25 -11.50
N SER A 58 -14.31 -6.70 -11.58
CA SER A 58 -13.34 -7.04 -12.63
C SER A 58 -12.96 -8.52 -12.57
N ARG A 59 -12.69 -9.09 -13.75
CA ARG A 59 -12.09 -10.43 -13.87
C ARG A 59 -10.60 -10.46 -13.53
N ASP A 60 -9.97 -9.29 -13.48
CA ASP A 60 -8.60 -9.15 -13.00
C ASP A 60 -8.61 -9.09 -11.46
N PRO A 61 -8.11 -10.14 -10.77
CA PRO A 61 -8.13 -10.21 -9.31
C PRO A 61 -7.25 -9.15 -8.64
N LEU A 62 -6.15 -8.71 -9.28
CA LEU A 62 -5.29 -7.66 -8.74
C LEU A 62 -6.06 -6.34 -8.71
N LEU A 63 -6.70 -5.98 -9.82
CA LEU A 63 -7.48 -4.76 -9.92
C LEU A 63 -8.69 -4.77 -8.97
N ALA A 64 -9.40 -5.90 -8.88
CA ALA A 64 -10.52 -6.05 -7.96
C ALA A 64 -10.09 -5.91 -6.49
N SER A 65 -8.94 -6.49 -6.13
CA SER A 65 -8.33 -6.34 -4.80
C SER A 65 -7.97 -4.89 -4.47
N LEU A 66 -7.27 -4.19 -5.38
CA LEU A 66 -6.92 -2.78 -5.18
C LEU A 66 -8.16 -1.88 -5.09
N ALA A 67 -9.21 -2.18 -5.85
CA ALA A 67 -10.47 -1.47 -5.75
C ALA A 67 -11.16 -1.72 -4.38
N ALA A 68 -11.14 -2.96 -3.88
CA ALA A 68 -11.68 -3.33 -2.59
C ALA A 68 -10.93 -2.65 -1.43
N THR A 69 -9.59 -2.68 -1.39
CA THR A 69 -8.80 -2.02 -0.33
C THR A 69 -8.92 -0.49 -0.36
N THR A 70 -9.06 0.10 -1.54
CA THR A 70 -9.30 1.54 -1.69
C THR A 70 -10.68 1.91 -1.12
N LEU A 71 -11.72 1.13 -1.46
CA LEU A 71 -13.06 1.32 -0.91
C LEU A 71 -13.08 1.12 0.62
N ALA A 72 -12.39 0.09 1.12
CA ALA A 72 -12.21 -0.15 2.55
C ALA A 72 -11.59 1.06 3.25
N SER A 73 -10.56 1.65 2.63
CA SER A 73 -9.93 2.87 3.14
C SER A 73 -10.89 4.05 3.24
N HIS A 74 -11.82 4.20 2.29
CA HIS A 74 -12.83 5.26 2.35
C HIS A 74 -13.82 5.02 3.50
N ARG A 75 -14.22 3.77 3.73
CA ARG A 75 -15.09 3.41 4.87
C ARG A 75 -14.39 3.67 6.21
N ARG A 76 -13.12 3.28 6.34
CA ARG A 76 -12.28 3.54 7.53
C ARG A 76 -12.17 5.02 7.87
N GLN A 77 -12.00 5.88 6.87
CA GLN A 77 -11.89 7.33 7.10
C GLN A 77 -13.14 7.96 7.71
N LEU A 78 -14.28 7.27 7.64
CA LEU A 78 -15.54 7.72 8.22
C LEU A 78 -16.02 6.75 9.31
N GLY A 79 -15.07 6.02 9.93
CA GLY A 79 -15.29 5.16 11.09
C GLY A 79 -15.93 3.80 10.82
N GLY A 80 -16.11 3.43 9.55
CA GLY A 80 -16.72 2.17 9.12
C GLY A 80 -15.82 0.95 9.19
N HIS A 81 -15.19 0.70 10.34
CA HIS A 81 -14.17 -0.35 10.49
C HIS A 81 -14.70 -1.77 10.22
N THR A 82 -15.92 -2.09 10.64
CA THR A 82 -16.52 -3.40 10.35
C THR A 82 -16.75 -3.62 8.85
N ALA A 83 -17.24 -2.58 8.15
CA ALA A 83 -17.46 -2.64 6.71
C ALA A 83 -16.13 -2.69 5.93
N ALA A 84 -15.15 -1.91 6.37
CA ALA A 84 -13.80 -1.92 5.79
C ALA A 84 -13.11 -3.29 5.96
N ARG A 85 -13.23 -3.91 7.15
CA ARG A 85 -12.64 -5.23 7.42
C ARG A 85 -13.13 -6.30 6.46
N SER A 86 -14.41 -6.31 6.12
CA SER A 86 -14.97 -7.27 5.16
C SER A 86 -14.38 -7.06 3.76
N LEU A 87 -14.22 -5.80 3.34
CA LEU A 87 -13.62 -5.44 2.04
C LEU A 87 -12.12 -5.79 1.98
N ASP A 88 -11.35 -5.50 3.03
CA ASP A 88 -9.93 -5.84 3.08
C ASP A 88 -9.72 -7.37 3.17
N GLY A 89 -10.66 -8.12 3.77
CA GLY A 89 -10.67 -9.58 3.75
C GLY A 89 -10.95 -10.17 2.36
N GLU A 90 -11.95 -9.62 1.65
CA GLU A 90 -12.24 -9.93 0.23
C GLU A 90 -11.01 -9.64 -0.65
N ALA A 91 -10.41 -8.46 -0.49
CA ALA A 91 -9.22 -8.07 -1.23
C ALA A 91 -8.07 -9.07 -1.03
N LEU A 92 -7.76 -9.42 0.22
CA LEU A 92 -6.71 -10.38 0.52
C LEU A 92 -6.99 -11.72 -0.17
N ALA A 93 -8.22 -12.23 -0.09
CA ALA A 93 -8.60 -13.50 -0.71
C ALA A 93 -8.35 -13.54 -2.23
N LEU A 94 -8.57 -12.42 -2.93
CA LEU A 94 -8.34 -12.29 -4.38
C LEU A 94 -6.86 -12.40 -4.76
N VAL A 95 -5.93 -11.97 -3.89
CA VAL A 95 -4.49 -11.90 -4.20
C VAL A 95 -3.62 -12.93 -3.48
N LEU A 96 -4.21 -13.79 -2.64
CA LEU A 96 -3.50 -14.90 -1.97
C LEU A 96 -2.92 -15.90 -2.97
N GLY A 97 -3.59 -16.15 -4.09
CA GLY A 97 -3.13 -17.06 -5.15
C GLY A 97 -2.30 -16.40 -6.26
N GLY A 98 -2.06 -15.08 -6.18
CA GLY A 98 -1.27 -14.36 -7.16
C GLY A 98 0.24 -14.67 -7.06
N PRO A 99 1.03 -14.37 -8.10
CA PRO A 99 2.47 -14.62 -8.10
C PRO A 99 3.13 -14.06 -6.83
N ALA A 100 3.86 -14.94 -6.14
CA ALA A 100 4.68 -14.58 -4.99
C ALA A 100 6.02 -14.03 -5.51
N PRO A 101 6.59 -12.99 -4.87
CA PRO A 101 7.76 -12.32 -5.42
C PRO A 101 9.05 -13.15 -5.41
N TRP A 102 9.09 -14.36 -4.82
CA TRP A 102 10.37 -15.07 -4.61
C TRP A 102 10.33 -16.61 -4.67
N LEU A 103 9.31 -17.25 -5.25
CA LEU A 103 9.39 -18.69 -5.51
C LEU A 103 9.80 -18.93 -6.97
N ASP A 104 11.10 -18.82 -7.21
CA ASP A 104 11.72 -19.55 -8.32
C ASP A 104 11.58 -21.05 -8.01
N LEU A 105 10.54 -21.68 -8.55
CA LEU A 105 10.37 -23.13 -8.53
C LEU A 105 11.10 -23.79 -9.70
N SER A 106 12.21 -23.21 -10.17
CA SER A 106 13.18 -23.99 -10.95
C SER A 106 13.61 -25.18 -10.08
N PRO A 107 13.47 -26.43 -10.55
CA PRO A 107 13.93 -27.58 -9.79
C PRO A 107 15.42 -27.38 -9.53
N LEU A 108 15.82 -27.40 -8.26
CA LEU A 108 17.23 -27.45 -7.85
C LEU A 108 17.90 -28.52 -8.71
N SER A 109 18.85 -28.11 -9.56
CA SER A 109 19.66 -29.06 -10.31
C SER A 109 20.22 -30.08 -9.34
N PRO A 110 20.08 -31.40 -9.59
CA PRO A 110 20.61 -32.40 -8.69
C PRO A 110 22.11 -32.15 -8.52
N LEU A 111 22.53 -31.98 -7.27
CA LEU A 111 23.94 -31.89 -6.91
C LEU A 111 24.65 -33.10 -7.49
N SER A 112 25.52 -32.89 -8.47
CA SER A 112 26.44 -33.93 -8.94
C SER A 112 27.22 -34.47 -7.74
N PRO A 113 27.41 -35.80 -7.61
CA PRO A 113 28.20 -36.35 -6.53
C PRO A 113 29.60 -35.74 -6.57
N ARG A 114 30.03 -35.14 -5.46
CA ARG A 114 31.43 -34.73 -5.30
C ARG A 114 32.27 -36.00 -5.25
N ASP A 115 32.91 -36.32 -6.36
CA ASP A 115 34.01 -37.29 -6.38
C ASP A 115 35.14 -36.75 -5.51
N GLY A 116 35.23 -37.28 -4.28
CA GLY A 116 36.37 -37.08 -3.41
C GLY A 116 37.57 -37.84 -3.96
N ARG A 117 38.54 -37.13 -4.51
CA ARG A 117 39.94 -37.59 -4.49
C ARG A 117 40.87 -36.42 -4.12
N PRO A 118 41.84 -36.65 -3.22
CA PRO A 118 42.81 -35.65 -2.84
C PRO A 118 43.83 -35.43 -3.96
N SER A 119 44.25 -34.17 -4.09
CA SER A 119 45.28 -33.68 -4.99
C SER A 119 46.67 -34.15 -4.54
N ASP A 120 47.41 -34.79 -5.43
CA ASP A 120 48.86 -34.95 -5.29
C ASP A 120 49.61 -34.35 -6.48
N HIS A 121 50.65 -33.61 -6.14
CA HIS A 121 51.56 -32.90 -7.03
C HIS A 121 52.46 -33.86 -7.82
N ARG A 122 52.71 -33.55 -9.10
CA ARG A 122 54.04 -33.18 -9.68
C ARG A 122 54.19 -33.50 -11.17
N SER A 123 54.69 -32.48 -11.87
CA SER A 123 55.71 -32.48 -12.93
C SER A 123 55.44 -33.09 -14.31
N ALA A 124 55.38 -32.17 -15.29
CA ALA A 124 56.14 -32.13 -16.54
C ALA A 124 56.29 -33.38 -17.44
N ASN A 125 55.94 -33.15 -18.71
CA ASN A 125 56.79 -33.24 -19.91
C ASN A 125 56.27 -34.17 -21.03
N ARG A 126 56.34 -33.60 -22.25
CA ARG A 126 56.48 -34.24 -23.58
C ARG A 126 55.33 -35.05 -24.21
N ALA A 127 54.78 -34.43 -25.26
CA ALA A 127 54.97 -34.79 -26.67
C ALA A 127 54.58 -36.19 -27.20
N ALA A 128 53.88 -36.11 -28.35
CA ALA A 128 53.95 -36.98 -29.53
C ALA A 128 53.07 -38.25 -29.58
N ALA A 129 52.09 -38.16 -30.50
CA ALA A 129 51.85 -39.05 -31.63
C ALA A 129 51.75 -40.58 -31.44
N ASN A 130 50.55 -41.11 -31.70
CA ASN A 130 50.28 -42.19 -32.68
C ASN A 130 48.75 -42.33 -32.82
N ARG A 131 48.13 -42.00 -33.95
CA ARG A 131 47.95 -42.78 -35.19
C ARG A 131 47.43 -44.22 -34.99
N ALA A 132 46.21 -44.37 -35.50
CA ALA A 132 45.67 -45.46 -36.31
C ALA A 132 45.36 -46.82 -35.67
N ALA A 133 44.06 -47.14 -35.64
CA ALA A 133 43.56 -48.37 -36.26
C ALA A 133 42.07 -48.18 -36.60
N ALA A 134 41.78 -48.26 -37.89
CA ALA A 134 40.44 -48.34 -38.44
C ALA A 134 39.87 -49.75 -38.24
N ASN A 135 38.55 -49.86 -38.09
CA ASN A 135 37.81 -50.91 -38.80
C ASN A 135 36.39 -50.40 -39.13
N PRO A 136 35.89 -50.60 -40.36
CA PRO A 136 34.63 -50.06 -40.82
C PRO A 136 33.48 -51.08 -40.70
N GLY A 137 32.25 -50.57 -40.74
CA GLY A 137 31.10 -51.31 -41.23
C GLY A 137 30.17 -51.89 -40.16
N ALA A 138 29.10 -51.15 -39.86
CA ALA A 138 27.76 -51.73 -39.71
C ALA A 138 26.70 -50.63 -39.81
N ALA A 139 26.03 -50.65 -40.96
CA ALA A 139 24.69 -50.18 -41.30
C ALA A 139 23.89 -49.34 -40.27
N ALA A 140 23.54 -48.16 -40.77
CA ALA A 140 22.49 -47.25 -40.33
C ALA A 140 21.16 -47.92 -39.93
N THR A 141 20.65 -47.51 -38.76
CA THR A 141 19.21 -47.46 -38.45
C THR A 141 18.83 -45.99 -38.26
N PRO A 142 17.82 -45.45 -38.96
CA PRO A 142 17.46 -44.05 -38.82
C PRO A 142 16.78 -43.81 -37.47
N ALA A 143 17.38 -42.92 -36.67
CA ALA A 143 16.76 -42.37 -35.48
C ALA A 143 15.47 -41.63 -35.89
N VAL A 144 14.36 -42.06 -35.31
CA VAL A 144 13.09 -41.32 -35.37
C VAL A 144 13.33 -40.02 -34.62
N ALA A 145 13.40 -38.92 -35.38
CA ALA A 145 13.48 -37.58 -34.81
C ALA A 145 12.16 -37.31 -34.08
N ASP A 146 12.23 -37.23 -32.76
CA ASP A 146 11.16 -36.69 -31.92
C ASP A 146 11.04 -35.19 -32.20
N ARG A 147 10.32 -34.87 -33.28
CA ARG A 147 9.93 -33.52 -33.66
C ARG A 147 8.53 -33.27 -33.09
N ASP A 148 8.42 -33.14 -31.77
CA ASP A 148 7.29 -32.45 -31.13
C ASP A 148 7.58 -32.06 -29.66
N ALA A 149 8.83 -31.74 -29.33
CA ALA A 149 9.12 -30.91 -28.16
C ALA A 149 9.00 -29.43 -28.57
N ALA A 150 7.77 -28.96 -28.75
CA ALA A 150 7.50 -27.53 -28.79
C ALA A 150 8.06 -26.92 -27.49
N ALA A 151 9.16 -26.18 -27.60
CA ALA A 151 9.74 -25.45 -26.49
C ALA A 151 8.62 -24.65 -25.84
N ALA A 152 8.35 -24.93 -24.55
CA ALA A 152 7.41 -24.13 -23.78
C ALA A 152 7.77 -22.65 -23.99
N PRO A 153 6.77 -21.77 -24.22
CA PRO A 153 7.04 -20.36 -24.39
C PRO A 153 7.91 -19.90 -23.21
N PRO A 154 8.95 -19.07 -23.45
CA PRO A 154 9.75 -18.55 -22.35
C PRO A 154 8.80 -17.97 -21.31
N ALA A 155 9.02 -18.32 -20.04
CA ALA A 155 8.26 -17.75 -18.93
C ALA A 155 8.14 -16.24 -19.16
N PRO A 156 6.94 -15.65 -19.07
CA PRO A 156 6.76 -14.24 -19.38
C PRO A 156 7.79 -13.47 -18.57
N ALA A 157 8.61 -12.66 -19.26
CA ALA A 157 9.55 -11.76 -18.61
C ALA A 157 8.79 -11.05 -17.49
N PHE A 158 9.24 -11.21 -16.25
CA PHE A 158 8.55 -10.65 -15.09
C PHE A 158 8.26 -9.19 -15.38
N ALA A 159 6.97 -8.84 -15.43
CA ALA A 159 6.57 -7.45 -15.59
C ALA A 159 7.30 -6.65 -14.50
N PRO A 160 7.95 -5.52 -14.84
CA PRO A 160 8.69 -4.75 -13.86
C PRO A 160 7.77 -4.42 -12.69
N SER A 161 8.27 -4.65 -11.47
CA SER A 161 7.54 -4.37 -10.24
C SER A 161 7.04 -2.92 -10.24
N ASP A 162 5.78 -2.71 -9.87
CA ASP A 162 5.20 -1.36 -9.87
C ASP A 162 5.84 -0.52 -8.75
N PRO A 163 6.40 0.66 -9.03
CA PRO A 163 7.15 1.43 -8.03
C PRO A 163 6.26 1.95 -6.88
N ASP A 164 4.95 2.04 -7.10
CA ASP A 164 3.98 2.45 -6.08
C ASP A 164 3.36 1.26 -5.35
N GLY A 165 3.66 0.02 -5.75
CA GLY A 165 3.08 -1.19 -5.18
C GLY A 165 1.69 -1.53 -5.75
N LEU A 166 1.39 -1.13 -6.99
CA LEU A 166 0.18 -1.57 -7.71
C LEU A 166 0.34 -2.95 -8.38
N ASP A 167 0.98 -3.88 -7.67
CA ASP A 167 1.17 -5.27 -8.06
C ASP A 167 0.77 -6.22 -6.90
N TYR A 168 0.90 -7.53 -7.10
CA TYR A 168 0.43 -8.53 -6.13
C TYR A 168 1.04 -8.40 -4.73
N PRO A 169 2.37 -8.22 -4.55
CA PRO A 169 2.95 -7.99 -3.23
C PRO A 169 2.37 -6.75 -2.54
N GLY A 170 2.27 -5.62 -3.27
CA GLY A 170 1.73 -4.38 -2.71
C GLY A 170 0.24 -4.48 -2.37
N ALA A 171 -0.55 -5.15 -3.21
CA ALA A 171 -1.96 -5.41 -2.93
C ALA A 171 -2.17 -6.29 -1.68
N ARG A 172 -1.32 -7.32 -1.48
CA ARG A 172 -1.35 -8.13 -0.24
C ARG A 172 -0.99 -7.30 0.98
N ALA A 173 0.07 -6.50 0.90
CA ALA A 173 0.46 -5.60 1.98
C ALA A 173 -0.65 -4.59 2.31
N ASP A 174 -1.28 -3.98 1.31
CA ASP A 174 -2.38 -3.03 1.49
C ASP A 174 -3.59 -3.65 2.19
N ALA A 175 -3.97 -4.88 1.81
CA ALA A 175 -5.08 -5.61 2.43
C ALA A 175 -4.75 -6.03 3.88
N LEU A 176 -3.53 -6.52 4.15
CA LEU A 176 -3.08 -6.87 5.49
C LEU A 176 -3.02 -5.64 6.43
N LEU A 177 -2.53 -4.50 5.93
CA LEU A 177 -2.51 -3.24 6.68
C LEU A 177 -3.91 -2.69 6.94
N GLY A 178 -4.83 -2.84 5.97
CA GLY A 178 -6.24 -2.52 6.14
C GLY A 178 -6.88 -3.36 7.25
N LEU A 179 -6.72 -4.68 7.19
CA LEU A 179 -7.16 -5.61 8.23
C LEU A 179 -6.51 -5.30 9.60
N ALA A 180 -5.25 -4.87 9.62
CA ALA A 180 -4.58 -4.47 10.85
C ALA A 180 -5.24 -3.24 11.49
N ALA A 181 -5.47 -2.19 10.70
CA ALA A 181 -6.15 -0.97 11.13
C ALA A 181 -7.57 -1.26 11.65
N ASP A 182 -8.33 -2.12 10.97
CA ASP A 182 -9.69 -2.44 11.41
C ASP A 182 -9.73 -3.33 12.66
N ASN A 183 -8.81 -4.28 12.80
CA ASN A 183 -8.69 -5.03 14.05
C ASN A 183 -8.26 -4.13 15.21
N LEU A 184 -7.39 -3.14 14.97
CA LEU A 184 -7.00 -2.15 15.97
C LEU A 184 -8.23 -1.36 16.47
N ALA A 185 -9.02 -0.79 15.55
CA ALA A 185 -10.21 -0.02 15.89
C ALA A 185 -11.29 -0.86 16.62
N LEU A 186 -11.30 -2.18 16.41
CA LEU A 186 -12.17 -3.13 17.11
C LEU A 186 -11.55 -3.64 18.43
N GLY A 187 -10.47 -3.03 18.94
CA GLY A 187 -9.80 -3.37 20.20
C GLY A 187 -8.92 -4.62 20.15
N ARG A 188 -8.67 -5.21 18.97
CA ARG A 188 -7.90 -6.45 18.79
C ARG A 188 -6.44 -6.18 18.50
N ILE A 189 -5.76 -5.51 19.44
CA ILE A 189 -4.38 -5.02 19.30
C ILE A 189 -3.39 -6.12 18.88
N ALA A 190 -3.47 -7.31 19.49
CA ALA A 190 -2.56 -8.42 19.16
C ALA A 190 -2.73 -8.93 17.71
N ALA A 191 -3.97 -8.95 17.21
CA ALA A 191 -4.24 -9.31 15.82
C ALA A 191 -3.70 -8.23 14.86
N ALA A 192 -3.93 -6.95 15.18
CA ALA A 192 -3.41 -5.83 14.41
C ALA A 192 -1.87 -5.89 14.27
N ARG A 193 -1.15 -6.15 15.37
CA ARG A 193 0.32 -6.27 15.36
C ARG A 193 0.81 -7.40 14.44
N ARG A 194 0.20 -8.58 14.51
CA ARG A 194 0.58 -9.73 13.65
C ARG A 194 0.34 -9.43 12.17
N LEU A 195 -0.79 -8.80 11.86
CA LEU A 195 -1.14 -8.43 10.49
C LEU A 195 -0.20 -7.36 9.93
N ALA A 196 0.13 -6.34 10.71
CA ALA A 196 1.09 -5.30 10.32
C ALA A 196 2.49 -5.89 10.08
N ALA A 197 2.96 -6.78 10.97
CA ALA A 197 4.24 -7.47 10.78
C ALA A 197 4.28 -8.31 9.51
N ARG A 198 3.17 -9.02 9.20
CA ARG A 198 3.07 -9.79 7.96
C ARG A 198 3.07 -8.89 6.72
N ALA A 199 2.41 -7.73 6.76
CA ALA A 199 2.40 -6.81 5.64
C ALA A 199 3.79 -6.29 5.28
N VAL A 200 4.62 -5.97 6.28
CA VAL A 200 6.02 -5.55 6.08
C VAL A 200 6.86 -6.65 5.44
N ALA A 201 6.54 -7.93 5.71
CA ALA A 201 7.20 -9.06 5.07
C ALA A 201 6.74 -9.30 3.61
N GLU A 202 5.54 -8.84 3.24
CA GLU A 202 5.02 -8.96 1.87
C GLU A 202 5.62 -7.88 0.94
N ASP A 203 5.76 -6.64 1.43
CA ASP A 203 6.24 -5.52 0.62
C ASP A 203 6.99 -4.48 1.47
N GLY A 204 8.25 -4.23 1.10
CA GLY A 204 9.12 -3.22 1.73
C GLY A 204 9.18 -1.87 1.00
N ARG A 205 8.46 -1.70 -0.11
CA ARG A 205 8.46 -0.45 -0.88
C ARG A 205 7.82 0.70 -0.09
N TRP A 206 8.04 1.91 -0.58
CA TRP A 206 7.69 3.15 0.12
C TRP A 206 6.22 3.17 0.59
N ARG A 207 5.25 2.76 -0.24
CA ARG A 207 3.82 2.86 0.09
C ARG A 207 3.43 1.92 1.24
N ALA A 208 3.91 0.68 1.19
CA ALA A 208 3.72 -0.30 2.26
C ALA A 208 4.41 0.17 3.56
N THR A 209 5.65 0.67 3.46
CA THR A 209 6.41 1.23 4.59
C THR A 209 5.70 2.40 5.26
N VAL A 210 5.19 3.35 4.48
CA VAL A 210 4.42 4.51 4.98
C VAL A 210 3.17 4.05 5.72
N ARG A 211 2.37 3.18 5.10
CA ARG A 211 1.12 2.68 5.71
C ARG A 211 1.37 1.82 6.93
N ALA A 212 2.42 1.00 6.93
CA ALA A 212 2.86 0.22 8.09
C ALA A 212 3.32 1.11 9.24
N GLY A 213 3.97 2.24 8.95
CA GLY A 213 4.35 3.21 9.98
C GLY A 213 3.13 3.91 10.61
N TRP A 214 2.10 4.25 9.83
CA TRP A 214 0.84 4.78 10.38
C TRP A 214 0.16 3.76 11.30
N VAL A 215 -0.08 2.54 10.81
CA VAL A 215 -0.75 1.49 11.60
C VAL A 215 0.09 1.09 12.81
N GLY A 216 1.40 1.00 12.67
CA GLY A 216 2.33 0.71 13.76
C GLY A 216 2.26 1.76 14.86
N ALA A 217 2.27 3.05 14.50
CA ALA A 217 2.13 4.13 15.46
C ALA A 217 0.79 4.07 16.20
N GLU A 218 -0.32 3.89 15.49
CA GLU A 218 -1.65 3.76 16.10
C GLU A 218 -1.74 2.54 17.03
N ILE A 219 -1.12 1.41 16.67
CA ILE A 219 -1.04 0.21 17.52
C ILE A 219 -0.34 0.53 18.85
N GLU A 220 0.80 1.23 18.82
CA GLU A 220 1.54 1.55 20.05
C GLU A 220 0.81 2.58 20.92
N LEU A 221 0.18 3.59 20.31
CA LEU A 221 -0.68 4.54 21.02
C LEU A 221 -1.84 3.84 21.72
N ALA A 222 -2.57 2.98 21.02
CA ALA A 222 -3.69 2.21 21.59
C ALA A 222 -3.24 1.25 22.69
N ALA A 223 -1.99 0.80 22.66
CA ALA A 223 -1.42 -0.07 23.67
C ALA A 223 -0.78 0.68 24.86
N GLY A 224 -0.94 2.01 24.93
CA GLY A 224 -0.42 2.84 26.02
C GLY A 224 1.10 3.03 25.97
N ARG A 225 1.73 2.89 24.80
CA ARG A 225 3.18 3.00 24.60
C ARG A 225 3.52 4.14 23.62
N PRO A 226 3.24 5.41 23.98
CA PRO A 226 3.40 6.53 23.06
C PRO A 226 4.85 6.75 22.61
N ALA A 227 5.84 6.50 23.47
CA ALA A 227 7.25 6.58 23.09
C ALA A 227 7.62 5.60 21.96
N GLU A 228 7.05 4.39 21.96
CA GLU A 228 7.27 3.39 20.90
C GLU A 228 6.55 3.75 19.59
N ALA A 229 5.53 4.60 19.65
CA ALA A 229 4.78 5.06 18.47
C ALA A 229 5.57 6.04 17.59
N VAL A 230 6.57 6.73 18.16
CA VAL A 230 7.33 7.78 17.45
C VAL A 230 8.18 7.19 16.32
N ALA A 231 8.87 6.07 16.55
CA ALA A 231 9.74 5.45 15.55
C ALA A 231 9.00 5.03 14.25
N PRO A 232 7.87 4.30 14.29
CA PRO A 232 7.11 3.98 13.08
C PRO A 232 6.52 5.23 12.40
N ALA A 233 6.09 6.24 13.16
CA ALA A 233 5.58 7.49 12.58
C ALA A 233 6.67 8.28 11.84
N ARG A 234 7.89 8.40 12.40
CA ARG A 234 9.03 9.03 11.74
C ARG A 234 9.39 8.31 10.44
N ARG A 235 9.50 6.98 10.47
CA ARG A 235 9.76 6.18 9.26
C ARG A 235 8.72 6.43 8.16
N ALA A 236 7.43 6.55 8.51
CA ALA A 236 6.39 6.89 7.54
C ALA A 236 6.56 8.29 6.96
N ALA A 237 6.99 9.26 7.77
CA ALA A 237 7.19 10.63 7.32
C ALA A 237 8.44 10.76 6.43
N GLU A 238 9.54 10.07 6.78
CA GLU A 238 10.77 10.00 6.00
C GLU A 238 10.52 9.34 4.63
N ALA A 239 9.95 8.13 4.60
CA ALA A 239 9.68 7.42 3.37
C ALA A 239 8.71 8.18 2.44
N ALA A 240 7.71 8.88 2.99
CA ALA A 240 6.82 9.71 2.20
C ALA A 240 7.52 10.94 1.59
N ARG A 241 8.46 11.56 2.32
CA ARG A 241 9.26 12.70 1.84
C ARG A 241 10.26 12.28 0.78
N GLU A 242 10.97 11.18 0.99
CA GLU A 242 11.92 10.62 0.02
C GLU A 242 11.25 10.32 -1.32
N ARG A 243 10.02 9.78 -1.28
CA ARG A 243 9.21 9.55 -2.48
C ARG A 243 8.70 10.83 -3.15
N GLY A 244 8.61 11.93 -2.41
CA GLY A 244 7.90 13.14 -2.82
C GLY A 244 6.38 12.96 -2.89
N ALA A 245 5.82 12.01 -2.12
CA ALA A 245 4.40 11.66 -2.14
C ALA A 245 3.59 12.61 -1.25
N ARG A 246 3.22 13.78 -1.78
CA ARG A 246 2.72 14.92 -0.99
C ARG A 246 1.54 14.60 -0.06
N ARG A 247 0.52 13.88 -0.54
CA ARG A 247 -0.62 13.44 0.28
C ARG A 247 -0.17 12.54 1.45
N HIS A 248 0.79 11.67 1.18
CA HIS A 248 1.32 10.75 2.19
C HIS A 248 2.17 11.51 3.21
N VAL A 249 2.93 12.52 2.79
CA VAL A 249 3.66 13.43 3.69
C VAL A 249 2.70 14.12 4.65
N VAL A 250 1.64 14.76 4.13
CA VAL A 250 0.62 15.43 4.97
C VAL A 250 0.04 14.47 6.00
N LYS A 251 -0.38 13.27 5.58
CA LYS A 251 -0.93 12.28 6.52
C LYS A 251 0.11 11.81 7.54
N SER A 252 1.35 11.56 7.11
CA SER A 252 2.44 11.15 8.00
C SER A 252 2.78 12.23 9.03
N ASP A 253 2.72 13.51 8.65
CA ASP A 253 3.01 14.62 9.57
C ASP A 253 1.90 14.80 10.61
N ILE A 254 0.63 14.59 10.24
CA ILE A 254 -0.48 14.55 11.20
C ILE A 254 -0.25 13.41 12.22
N VAL A 255 0.06 12.20 11.74
CA VAL A 255 0.34 11.04 12.62
C VAL A 255 1.55 11.30 13.50
N LEU A 256 2.65 11.83 12.94
CA LEU A 256 3.85 12.15 13.69
C LEU A 256 3.56 13.20 14.76
N GLY A 257 2.82 14.26 14.45
CA GLY A 257 2.40 15.28 15.42
C GLY A 257 1.61 14.68 16.59
N VAL A 258 0.62 13.82 16.31
CA VAL A 258 -0.12 13.09 17.36
C VAL A 258 0.82 12.27 18.24
N THR A 259 1.76 11.53 17.63
CA THR A 259 2.67 10.65 18.38
C THR A 259 3.67 11.44 19.23
N LEU A 260 4.21 12.55 18.71
CA LEU A 260 5.13 13.43 19.46
C LEU A 260 4.42 14.06 20.66
N SER A 261 3.20 14.58 20.45
CA SER A 261 2.42 15.13 21.57
C SER A 261 2.05 14.08 22.62
N ALA A 262 1.85 12.82 22.23
CA ALA A 262 1.52 11.77 23.18
C ALA A 262 2.74 11.25 23.95
N ALA A 263 3.93 11.33 23.35
CA ALA A 263 5.18 10.82 23.93
C ALA A 263 5.93 11.86 24.78
N GLY A 264 5.74 13.15 24.51
CA GLY A 264 6.54 14.23 25.06
C GLY A 264 5.84 15.11 26.10
N ASP A 265 6.60 16.06 26.65
CA ASP A 265 6.15 17.05 27.63
C ASP A 265 5.53 18.29 26.94
N ALA A 266 5.16 19.34 27.69
CA ALA A 266 4.50 20.53 27.14
C ALA A 266 5.26 21.21 25.97
N GLY A 267 6.59 21.21 25.97
CA GLY A 267 7.40 21.74 24.86
C GLY A 267 7.30 20.91 23.57
N ASP A 268 7.15 19.60 23.69
CA ASP A 268 6.94 18.70 22.55
C ASP A 268 5.53 18.88 21.96
N ARG A 269 4.57 19.32 22.77
CA ARG A 269 3.21 19.63 22.31
C ARG A 269 3.15 20.85 21.39
N GLU A 270 3.93 21.89 21.66
CA GLU A 270 3.99 23.07 20.80
C GLU A 270 4.63 22.73 19.44
N ALA A 271 5.73 21.98 19.44
CA ALA A 271 6.35 21.48 18.22
C ALA A 271 5.41 20.54 17.43
N ALA A 272 4.67 19.67 18.13
CA ALA A 272 3.66 18.82 17.53
C ALA A 272 2.52 19.62 16.90
N LEU A 273 2.03 20.67 17.57
CA LEU A 273 1.01 21.56 17.03
C LEU A 273 1.52 22.27 15.77
N ALA A 274 2.72 22.84 15.80
CA ALA A 274 3.31 23.51 14.65
C ALA A 274 3.46 22.57 13.44
N LEU A 275 3.83 21.31 13.68
CA LEU A 275 3.89 20.28 12.63
C LEU A 275 2.49 20.00 12.03
N VAL A 276 1.46 19.85 12.87
CA VAL A 276 0.08 19.63 12.42
C VAL A 276 -0.48 20.84 11.68
N GLU A 277 -0.17 22.06 12.13
CA GLU A 277 -0.58 23.31 11.45
C GLU A 277 0.08 23.44 10.07
N SER A 278 1.36 23.09 9.95
CA SER A 278 2.04 23.01 8.66
C SER A 278 1.41 21.97 7.73
N ALA A 279 1.10 20.78 8.25
CA ALA A 279 0.41 19.74 7.50
C ALA A 279 -1.00 20.17 7.06
N LEU A 280 -1.73 20.89 7.93
CA LEU A 280 -3.03 21.48 7.61
C LEU A 280 -2.92 22.50 6.48
N ALA A 281 -1.98 23.45 6.56
CA ALA A 281 -1.78 24.45 5.52
C ALA A 281 -1.48 23.80 4.15
N GLU A 282 -0.64 22.75 4.14
CA GLU A 282 -0.35 22.01 2.92
C GLU A 282 -1.57 21.19 2.42
N ALA A 283 -2.37 20.64 3.34
CA ALA A 283 -3.62 19.96 3.01
C ALA A 283 -4.64 20.91 2.37
N GLU A 284 -4.76 22.14 2.88
CA GLU A 284 -5.64 23.18 2.30
C GLU A 284 -5.15 23.63 0.93
N LYS A 285 -3.85 23.89 0.78
CA LYS A 285 -3.22 24.24 -0.50
C LYS A 285 -3.43 23.18 -1.58
N CYS A 286 -3.50 21.91 -1.17
CA CYS A 286 -3.66 20.78 -2.07
C CYS A 286 -5.08 20.22 -2.10
N GLU A 287 -6.06 20.90 -1.49
CA GLU A 287 -7.47 20.50 -1.46
C GLU A 287 -7.71 19.05 -1.00
N LEU A 288 -6.90 18.60 -0.05
CA LEU A 288 -6.99 17.27 0.56
C LEU A 288 -8.09 17.27 1.63
N TYR A 289 -9.35 17.51 1.22
CA TYR A 289 -10.50 17.60 2.14
C TYR A 289 -10.62 16.40 3.09
N SER A 290 -10.21 15.20 2.65
CA SER A 290 -10.16 14.00 3.49
C SER A 290 -9.19 14.10 4.69
N LEU A 291 -8.18 14.97 4.62
CA LEU A 291 -7.19 15.22 5.66
C LEU A 291 -7.38 16.56 6.37
N ILE A 292 -7.96 17.57 5.72
CA ILE A 292 -8.19 18.90 6.34
C ILE A 292 -9.06 18.78 7.60
N TRP A 293 -10.16 18.03 7.57
CA TRP A 293 -11.03 17.88 8.76
C TRP A 293 -10.33 17.12 9.90
N VAL A 294 -9.44 16.17 9.56
CA VAL A 294 -8.64 15.41 10.53
C VAL A 294 -7.58 16.29 11.16
N ALA A 295 -6.82 17.02 10.34
CA ALA A 295 -5.75 17.90 10.80
C ALA A 295 -6.31 19.02 11.69
N THR A 296 -7.44 19.61 11.32
CA THR A 296 -8.14 20.60 12.17
C THR A 296 -8.66 19.97 13.46
N ARG A 297 -9.19 18.73 13.44
CA ARG A 297 -9.60 18.04 14.67
C ARG A 297 -8.42 17.81 15.61
N VAL A 298 -7.28 17.34 15.08
CA VAL A 298 -6.04 17.14 15.84
C VAL A 298 -5.50 18.46 16.37
N ALA A 299 -5.46 19.51 15.54
CA ALA A 299 -5.02 20.84 15.97
C ALA A 299 -5.91 21.38 17.12
N ALA A 300 -7.21 21.10 17.10
CA ALA A 300 -8.10 21.45 18.21
C ALA A 300 -7.80 20.69 19.51
N ASP A 301 -7.37 19.43 19.41
CA ASP A 301 -6.97 18.63 20.57
C ASP A 301 -5.62 19.10 21.11
N LEU A 302 -4.68 19.48 20.24
CA LEU A 302 -3.34 19.94 20.62
C LEU A 302 -3.32 21.40 21.13
N GLY A 303 -4.01 22.32 20.45
CA GLY A 303 -3.93 23.76 20.65
C GLY A 303 -5.07 24.34 21.50
N ALA A 304 -4.84 24.51 22.80
CA ALA A 304 -5.85 24.99 23.75
C ALA A 304 -6.37 26.41 23.45
N GLN A 305 -5.52 27.31 22.96
CA GLN A 305 -5.86 28.74 22.76
C GLN A 305 -6.79 29.00 21.57
N HIS A 306 -6.81 28.11 20.56
CA HIS A 306 -7.59 28.26 19.33
C HIS A 306 -8.50 27.06 19.05
N ALA A 307 -8.75 26.22 20.06
CA ALA A 307 -9.46 24.96 19.89
C ALA A 307 -10.83 25.12 19.23
N GLU A 308 -11.59 26.17 19.57
CA GLU A 308 -12.92 26.42 19.01
C GLU A 308 -12.88 26.75 17.50
N LYS A 309 -11.92 27.56 17.07
CA LYS A 309 -11.70 27.86 15.64
C LYS A 309 -11.44 26.58 14.85
N TYR A 310 -10.59 25.71 15.39
CA TYR A 310 -10.28 24.43 14.76
C TYR A 310 -11.46 23.46 14.76
N ARG A 311 -12.23 23.37 15.85
CA ARG A 311 -13.47 22.55 15.90
C ARG A 311 -14.53 23.05 14.91
N PHE A 312 -14.71 24.37 14.81
CA PHE A 312 -15.62 24.96 13.83
C PHE A 312 -15.21 24.58 12.40
N ARG A 313 -13.95 24.82 12.04
CA ARG A 313 -13.42 24.48 10.71
C ARG A 313 -13.52 22.99 10.41
N SER A 314 -13.21 22.13 11.38
CA SER A 314 -13.32 20.67 11.25
C SER A 314 -14.75 20.25 10.91
N ARG A 315 -15.75 20.80 11.62
CA ARG A 315 -17.18 20.54 11.34
C ARG A 315 -17.62 21.02 9.96
N GLU A 316 -17.21 22.21 9.54
CA GLU A 316 -17.53 22.73 8.19
C GLU A 316 -17.00 21.82 7.08
N VAL A 317 -15.73 21.42 7.19
CA VAL A 317 -15.07 20.58 6.19
C VAL A 317 -15.67 19.17 6.21
N LEU A 318 -15.88 18.59 7.39
CA LEU A 318 -16.51 17.28 7.54
C LEU A 318 -17.94 17.29 6.97
N HIS A 319 -18.73 18.34 7.22
CA HIS A 319 -20.05 18.50 6.62
C HIS A 319 -19.97 18.49 5.09
N ALA A 320 -19.03 19.24 4.50
CA ALA A 320 -18.83 19.25 3.05
C ALA A 320 -18.41 17.88 2.49
N VAL A 321 -17.58 17.12 3.20
CA VAL A 321 -17.20 15.74 2.87
C VAL A 321 -18.42 14.81 2.93
N LEU A 322 -19.22 14.88 3.99
CA LEU A 322 -20.41 14.03 4.18
C LEU A 322 -21.50 14.30 3.13
N ARG A 323 -21.61 15.52 2.59
CA ARG A 323 -22.50 15.77 1.43
C ARG A 323 -22.08 15.04 0.16
N ARG A 324 -20.85 14.51 0.12
CA ARG A 324 -20.24 13.85 -1.04
C ARG A 324 -20.02 12.35 -0.79
N VAL A 325 -20.67 11.76 0.22
CA VAL A 325 -20.64 10.31 0.46
C VAL A 325 -21.92 9.63 -0.04
N ASP A 326 -21.86 8.31 -0.23
CA ASP A 326 -23.06 7.52 -0.51
C ASP A 326 -23.91 7.29 0.76
N PRO A 327 -25.22 6.96 0.65
CA PRO A 327 -26.10 6.80 1.82
C PRO A 327 -25.63 5.75 2.84
N CYS A 328 -24.93 4.70 2.41
CA CYS A 328 -24.40 3.68 3.31
C CYS A 328 -23.28 4.25 4.18
N VAL A 329 -22.37 5.04 3.58
CA VAL A 329 -21.33 5.76 4.32
C VAL A 329 -21.89 6.81 5.26
N MET A 330 -22.93 7.52 4.84
CA MET A 330 -23.54 8.54 5.69
C MET A 330 -24.07 7.91 6.98
N ARG A 331 -24.72 6.75 6.88
CA ARG A 331 -25.16 5.98 8.05
C ARG A 331 -23.99 5.53 8.92
N ILE A 332 -22.95 4.97 8.30
CA ILE A 332 -21.71 4.59 9.00
C ILE A 332 -21.11 5.76 9.78
N ALA A 333 -21.05 6.95 9.18
CA ALA A 333 -20.50 8.15 9.81
C ALA A 333 -21.36 8.63 10.98
N GLN A 334 -22.69 8.52 10.88
CA GLN A 334 -23.62 8.88 11.95
C GLN A 334 -23.51 7.93 13.15
N ASP A 335 -23.31 6.64 12.90
CA ASP A 335 -23.20 5.61 13.93
C ASP A 335 -21.78 5.51 14.52
N SER A 336 -20.81 6.22 13.95
CA SER A 336 -19.40 6.11 14.31
C SER A 336 -19.03 6.98 15.52
N PRO A 337 -18.40 6.41 16.57
CA PRO A 337 -17.84 7.21 17.66
C PRO A 337 -16.61 8.03 17.23
N TRP A 338 -16.06 7.76 16.05
CA TRP A 338 -14.84 8.38 15.52
C TRP A 338 -15.13 9.62 14.66
N VAL A 339 -16.38 9.84 14.27
CA VAL A 339 -16.78 10.94 13.39
C VAL A 339 -17.73 11.87 14.15
N PRO A 340 -17.35 13.13 14.40
CA PRO A 340 -18.18 14.08 15.14
C PRO A 340 -19.31 14.61 14.24
N THR A 341 -20.35 13.81 14.03
CA THR A 341 -21.54 14.15 13.24
C THR A 341 -22.64 14.84 14.05
N GLY A 342 -22.55 14.80 15.39
CA GLY A 342 -23.47 15.47 16.32
C GLY A 342 -23.10 16.92 16.66
N ALA A 343 -24.03 17.66 17.26
CA ALA A 343 -23.85 19.05 17.71
C ALA A 343 -23.02 19.20 19.00
N GLY A 344 -22.05 18.31 19.22
CA GLY A 344 -21.15 18.32 20.38
C GLY A 344 -20.01 19.33 20.27
#